data_AF-A0A2K1E1T0-F1
#
_entry.id   AF-A0A2K1E1T0-F1
#
_cell.length_a   1.000
_cell.length_b   1.000
_cell.length_c   1.000
_cell.angle_alpha   90.00
_cell.angle_beta   90.00
_cell.angle_gamma   90.00
#
_symmetry.space_group_name_H-M   'P 1'
#
loop_
_entity.id
_entity.type
_entity.pdbx_description
1 polymer ?
#
loop_
_entity_poly.entity_id
_entity_poly.type
_entity_poly.pdbx_seq_one_letter_code
_entity_poly.pdbx_strand_id
1 'polypeptide(L)'
;MTFNEKLAAGLLILFGPVYIAAATFFGPDSSLAHEDFGTLFLWHICWAIIIFVAFCTAIATIFFKPDLHSSRLRMLAGRILPITAMVLAMLLSSVVMNTISNREKRAFAYQNEHTLAGTPPQAVVYREGVPDGGIAIVRSPERNPEYFAQDVMLDLTGEHIRSCQRLSKVDWSCHFD
;
A
#
# COMPACT_ATOMS: atom_id res chain seq x y z
N MET A 1 -7.12 -27.12 -24.71
CA MET A 1 -6.89 -26.11 -23.65
C MET A 1 -7.59 -24.82 -24.06
N THR A 2 -8.67 -24.45 -23.37
CA THR A 2 -9.46 -23.25 -23.70
C THR A 2 -8.76 -21.97 -23.20
N PHE A 3 -9.03 -20.81 -23.81
CA PHE A 3 -8.44 -19.51 -23.44
C PHE A 3 -8.56 -19.21 -21.93
N ASN A 4 -9.68 -19.64 -21.32
CA ASN A 4 -9.95 -19.45 -19.90
C ASN A 4 -9.05 -20.28 -18.98
N GLU A 5 -8.64 -21.49 -19.39
CA GLU A 5 -7.69 -22.32 -18.62
C GLU A 5 -6.29 -21.69 -18.59
N LYS A 6 -5.88 -21.09 -19.72
CA LYS A 6 -4.61 -20.36 -19.80
C LYS A 6 -4.63 -19.06 -19.00
N LEU A 7 -5.77 -18.37 -18.97
CA LEU A 7 -5.96 -17.16 -18.17
C LEU A 7 -5.92 -17.46 -16.66
N ALA A 8 -6.60 -18.53 -16.22
CA ALA A 8 -6.61 -18.94 -14.81
C ALA A 8 -5.23 -19.41 -14.32
N ALA A 9 -4.54 -20.23 -15.12
CA ALA A 9 -3.16 -20.62 -14.83
C ALA A 9 -2.22 -19.40 -14.82
N GLY A 10 -2.42 -18.46 -15.75
CA GLY A 10 -1.68 -17.20 -15.79
C GLY A 10 -1.89 -16.34 -14.55
N LEU A 11 -3.13 -16.21 -14.07
CA LEU A 11 -3.44 -15.47 -12.84
C LEU A 11 -2.83 -16.14 -11.61
N LEU A 12 -2.84 -17.47 -11.52
CA LEU A 12 -2.27 -18.21 -10.38
C LEU A 12 -0.74 -18.11 -10.34
N ILE A 13 -0.09 -18.18 -11.50
CA ILE A 13 1.37 -17.97 -11.66
C ILE A 13 1.74 -16.50 -11.43
N LEU A 14 0.86 -15.54 -11.73
CA LEU A 14 1.12 -14.12 -11.49
C LEU A 14 0.96 -13.75 -10.01
N PHE A 15 -0.12 -14.21 -9.36
CA PHE A 15 -0.46 -13.82 -7.99
C PHE A 15 0.25 -14.63 -6.91
N GLY A 16 0.55 -15.90 -7.14
CA GLY A 16 1.24 -16.75 -6.16
C GLY A 16 2.63 -16.22 -5.77
N PRO A 17 3.53 -15.95 -6.71
CA PRO A 17 4.86 -15.40 -6.43
C PRO A 17 4.81 -13.98 -5.87
N VAL A 18 3.87 -13.14 -6.33
CA VAL A 18 3.67 -11.79 -5.78
C VAL A 18 3.24 -11.84 -4.32
N TYR A 19 2.34 -12.77 -3.95
CA TYR A 19 1.98 -13.01 -2.57
C TYR A 19 3.16 -13.49 -1.72
N ILE A 20 3.93 -14.46 -2.22
CA ILE A 20 5.08 -15.00 -1.46
C ILE A 20 6.12 -13.90 -1.25
N ALA A 21 6.47 -13.14 -2.29
CA ALA A 21 7.38 -12.00 -2.18
C ALA A 21 6.84 -10.95 -1.20
N ALA A 22 5.54 -10.64 -1.25
CA ALA A 22 4.95 -9.72 -0.28
C ALA A 22 5.02 -10.29 1.15
N ALA A 23 4.67 -11.56 1.37
CA ALA A 23 4.67 -12.17 2.69
C ALA A 23 6.07 -12.31 3.28
N THR A 24 7.09 -12.58 2.47
CA THR A 24 8.48 -12.77 2.95
C THR A 24 9.22 -11.46 3.19
N PHE A 25 9.04 -10.44 2.32
CA PHE A 25 9.70 -9.14 2.50
C PHE A 25 8.96 -8.21 3.48
N PHE A 26 7.66 -8.43 3.70
CA PHE A 26 6.83 -7.62 4.61
C PHE A 26 6.47 -8.34 5.93
N GLY A 27 7.19 -9.41 6.28
CA GLY A 27 7.10 -10.01 7.61
C GLY A 27 7.25 -8.94 8.71
N PRO A 28 6.43 -8.98 9.77
CA PRO A 28 6.36 -7.91 10.75
C PRO A 28 7.66 -7.86 11.55
N ASP A 29 8.44 -6.79 11.38
CA ASP A 29 9.37 -6.38 12.42
C ASP A 29 8.54 -5.99 13.66
N SER A 30 8.95 -6.52 14.80
CA SER A 30 8.30 -6.46 16.11
C SER A 30 8.12 -5.06 16.72
N SER A 31 8.30 -4.00 15.92
CA SER A 31 8.26 -2.58 16.32
C SER A 31 7.06 -1.81 15.74
N LEU A 32 6.11 -2.49 15.08
CA LEU A 32 4.89 -1.86 14.58
C LEU A 32 3.94 -1.53 15.74
N ALA A 33 3.71 -0.24 15.96
CA ALA A 33 2.74 0.28 16.91
C ALA A 33 1.35 -0.38 16.69
N HIS A 34 0.63 -0.63 17.79
CA HIS A 34 -0.66 -1.33 17.83
C HIS A 34 -1.73 -0.84 16.82
N GLU A 35 -1.59 0.35 16.24
CA GLU A 35 -2.51 0.88 15.23
C GLU A 35 -2.34 0.27 13.82
N ASP A 36 -1.16 -0.31 13.51
CA ASP A 36 -0.87 -0.91 12.19
C ASP A 36 -1.13 -2.44 12.13
N PHE A 37 -1.37 -3.09 13.27
CA PHE A 37 -1.59 -4.55 13.34
C PHE A 37 -2.87 -5.00 12.64
N GLY A 38 -3.95 -4.23 12.78
CA GLY A 38 -5.24 -4.53 12.15
C GLY A 38 -5.13 -4.54 10.62
N THR A 39 -4.42 -3.58 10.06
CA THR A 39 -4.22 -3.44 8.61
C THR A 39 -3.40 -4.59 8.03
N LEU A 40 -2.37 -5.04 8.76
CA LEU A 40 -1.53 -6.18 8.36
C LEU A 40 -2.27 -7.53 8.49
N PHE A 41 -3.08 -7.69 9.53
CA PHE A 41 -3.91 -8.89 9.69
C PHE A 41 -4.99 -8.97 8.60
N LEU A 42 -5.66 -7.84 8.32
CA LEU A 42 -6.65 -7.73 7.26
C LEU A 42 -6.02 -7.98 5.88
N TRP A 43 -4.78 -7.51 5.67
CA TRP A 43 -3.98 -7.78 4.48
C TRP A 43 -3.74 -9.28 4.25
N HIS A 44 -3.26 -10.00 5.28
CA HIS A 44 -3.05 -11.44 5.18
C HIS A 44 -4.34 -12.21 4.91
N ILE A 45 -5.45 -11.81 5.55
CA ILE A 45 -6.77 -12.41 5.30
C ILE A 45 -7.23 -12.13 3.86
N CYS A 46 -7.12 -10.89 3.37
CA CYS A 46 -7.52 -10.53 2.01
C CYS A 46 -6.74 -11.31 0.96
N TRP A 47 -5.43 -11.48 1.13
CA TRP A 47 -4.66 -12.34 0.23
C TRP A 47 -4.99 -13.81 0.35
N ALA A 48 -5.21 -14.32 1.56
CA ALA A 48 -5.66 -15.70 1.75
C ALA A 48 -7.00 -15.94 1.02
N ILE A 49 -7.93 -14.97 1.07
CA ILE A 49 -9.19 -15.02 0.33
C ILE A 49 -8.96 -15.00 -1.18
N ILE A 50 -8.07 -14.14 -1.70
CA ILE A 50 -7.78 -14.08 -3.15
C ILE A 50 -7.15 -15.38 -3.64
N ILE A 51 -6.20 -15.92 -2.90
CA ILE A 51 -5.56 -17.21 -3.22
C ILE A 51 -6.60 -18.32 -3.15
N PHE A 52 -7.47 -18.31 -2.13
CA PHE A 52 -8.55 -19.28 -2.00
C PHE A 52 -9.53 -19.19 -3.19
N VAL A 53 -9.94 -17.98 -3.60
CA VAL A 53 -10.81 -17.78 -4.77
C VAL A 53 -10.12 -18.19 -6.07
N ALA A 54 -8.84 -17.86 -6.25
CA ALA A 54 -8.04 -18.29 -7.38
C ALA A 54 -7.88 -19.83 -7.42
N PHE A 55 -7.72 -20.46 -6.26
CA PHE A 55 -7.62 -21.90 -6.12
C PHE A 55 -8.96 -22.60 -6.40
N CYS A 56 -10.06 -22.11 -5.82
CA CYS A 56 -11.41 -22.61 -6.08
C CYS A 56 -11.79 -22.47 -7.56
N THR A 57 -11.38 -21.39 -8.22
CA THR A 57 -11.66 -21.19 -9.65
C THR A 57 -10.80 -22.11 -10.52
N ALA A 58 -9.54 -22.32 -10.17
CA ALA A 58 -8.69 -23.32 -10.81
C ALA A 58 -9.29 -24.74 -10.69
N ILE A 59 -9.69 -25.15 -9.48
CA ILE A 59 -10.37 -26.44 -9.24
C ILE A 59 -11.67 -26.53 -10.02
N ALA A 60 -12.51 -25.50 -9.99
CA ALA A 60 -13.78 -25.49 -10.71
C ALA A 60 -13.57 -25.61 -12.24
N THR A 61 -12.49 -25.04 -12.78
CA THR A 61 -12.16 -25.19 -14.21
C THR A 61 -11.57 -26.54 -14.57
N ILE A 62 -10.83 -27.20 -13.66
CA ILE A 62 -10.22 -28.52 -13.89
C ILE A 62 -11.25 -29.65 -13.76
N PHE A 63 -12.13 -29.58 -12.76
CA PHE A 63 -13.07 -30.68 -12.45
C PHE A 63 -14.40 -30.59 -13.21
N PHE A 64 -14.89 -29.39 -13.54
CA PHE A 64 -16.12 -29.27 -14.33
C PHE A 64 -15.80 -29.19 -15.82
N LYS A 65 -15.61 -30.36 -16.46
CA LYS A 65 -15.65 -30.50 -17.92
C LYS A 65 -16.89 -29.78 -18.50
N PRO A 66 -16.82 -29.23 -19.72
CA PRO A 66 -17.95 -28.58 -20.37
C PRO A 66 -18.89 -29.64 -20.95
N ASP A 67 -19.66 -30.32 -20.10
CA ASP A 67 -20.81 -31.07 -20.59
C ASP A 67 -21.93 -30.08 -20.95
N LEU A 68 -21.96 -29.73 -22.24
CA LEU A 68 -23.07 -29.38 -23.14
C LEU A 68 -24.32 -28.59 -22.68
N HIS A 69 -24.46 -28.14 -21.44
CA HIS A 69 -25.56 -27.25 -21.01
C HIS A 69 -25.01 -25.93 -20.46
N SER A 70 -24.85 -24.99 -21.38
CA SER A 70 -24.40 -23.62 -21.11
C SER A 70 -25.46 -22.83 -20.33
N SER A 71 -25.49 -23.01 -19.01
CA SER A 71 -26.14 -22.05 -18.11
C SER A 71 -25.50 -20.68 -18.30
N ARG A 72 -26.28 -19.66 -18.72
CA ARG A 72 -25.83 -18.26 -18.90
C ARG A 72 -25.06 -17.73 -17.69
N LEU A 73 -25.44 -18.20 -16.50
CA LEU A 73 -24.81 -17.87 -15.22
C LEU A 73 -23.34 -18.30 -15.15
N ARG A 74 -23.00 -19.47 -15.69
CA ARG A 74 -21.61 -19.99 -15.70
C ARG A 74 -20.72 -19.24 -16.69
N MET A 75 -21.28 -18.75 -17.79
CA MET A 75 -20.57 -17.94 -18.78
C MET A 75 -20.36 -16.50 -18.30
N LEU A 76 -21.33 -15.95 -17.55
CA LEU A 76 -21.20 -14.67 -16.85
C LEU A 76 -20.16 -14.73 -15.72
N ALA A 77 -20.20 -15.78 -14.90
CA ALA A 77 -19.22 -15.99 -13.84
C ALA A 77 -17.78 -16.10 -14.39
N GLY A 78 -17.57 -16.83 -15.49
CA GLY A 78 -16.26 -16.97 -16.13
C GLY A 78 -15.68 -15.66 -16.72
N ARG A 79 -16.52 -14.66 -17.01
CA ARG A 79 -16.09 -13.35 -17.53
C ARG A 79 -15.89 -12.32 -16.43
N ILE A 80 -16.78 -12.29 -15.44
CA ILE A 80 -16.77 -11.27 -14.38
C ILE A 80 -15.65 -11.56 -13.37
N LEU A 81 -15.41 -12.83 -13.06
CA LEU A 81 -14.48 -13.23 -12.02
C LEU A 81 -13.01 -12.79 -12.25
N PRO A 82 -12.40 -12.94 -13.44
CA PRO A 82 -11.04 -12.43 -13.67
C PRO A 82 -10.97 -10.90 -13.61
N ILE A 83 -12.03 -10.19 -14.02
CA ILE A 83 -12.10 -8.72 -13.93
C ILE A 83 -12.14 -8.31 -12.45
N THR A 84 -13.00 -8.95 -11.64
CA THR A 84 -13.06 -8.66 -10.20
C THR A 84 -11.74 -8.97 -9.50
N ALA A 85 -11.04 -10.03 -9.90
CA ALA A 85 -9.72 -10.37 -9.37
C ALA A 85 -8.66 -9.31 -9.73
N MET A 86 -8.63 -8.81 -10.97
CA MET A 86 -7.73 -7.72 -11.36
C MET A 86 -8.02 -6.42 -10.61
N VAL A 87 -9.31 -6.06 -10.45
CA VAL A 87 -9.69 -4.85 -9.70
C VAL A 87 -9.28 -4.98 -8.23
N LEU A 88 -9.55 -6.13 -7.60
CA LEU A 88 -9.12 -6.38 -6.22
C LEU A 88 -7.59 -6.32 -6.09
N ALA A 89 -6.87 -6.91 -7.03
CA ALA A 89 -5.41 -6.89 -7.05
C ALA A 89 -4.86 -5.45 -7.16
N MET A 90 -5.41 -4.64 -8.05
CA MET A 90 -5.02 -3.23 -8.20
C MET A 90 -5.25 -2.44 -6.90
N LEU A 91 -6.41 -2.63 -6.26
CA LEU A 91 -6.73 -1.97 -4.99
C LEU A 91 -5.79 -2.42 -3.86
N LEU A 92 -5.38 -3.68 -3.84
CA LEU A 92 -4.43 -4.17 -2.83
C LEU A 92 -3.01 -3.70 -3.10
N SER A 93 -2.60 -3.61 -4.37
CA SER A 93 -1.29 -3.06 -4.73
C SER A 93 -1.12 -1.61 -4.29
N SER A 94 -2.17 -0.78 -4.34
CA SER A 94 -2.07 0.62 -3.88
C SER A 94 -1.87 0.72 -2.37
N VAL A 95 -2.54 -0.14 -1.59
CA VAL A 95 -2.36 -0.21 -0.13
C VAL A 95 -0.90 -0.58 0.20
N VAL A 96 -0.32 -1.55 -0.50
CA VAL A 96 1.10 -1.94 -0.32
C VAL A 96 2.03 -0.78 -0.57
N MET A 97 1.87 -0.08 -1.69
CA MET A 97 2.75 1.03 -2.03
C MET A 97 2.70 2.14 -0.97
N ASN A 98 1.52 2.40 -0.41
CA ASN A 98 1.38 3.36 0.69
C ASN A 98 2.08 2.87 1.98
N THR A 99 1.93 1.60 2.34
CA THR A 99 2.61 1.04 3.52
C THR A 99 4.13 1.03 3.36
N ILE A 100 4.64 0.67 2.17
CA ILE A 100 6.07 0.73 1.86
C ILE A 100 6.59 2.16 1.97
N SER A 101 5.91 3.11 1.30
CA SER A 101 6.28 4.53 1.35
C SER A 101 6.32 5.06 2.78
N ASN A 102 5.35 4.69 3.62
CA ASN A 102 5.34 5.09 5.03
C ASN A 102 6.47 4.43 5.84
N ARG A 103 6.81 3.16 5.56
CA ARG A 103 7.94 2.48 6.21
C ARG A 103 9.26 3.14 5.83
N GLU A 104 9.47 3.46 4.56
CA GLU A 104 10.67 4.16 4.07
C GLU A 104 10.78 5.54 4.71
N LYS A 105 9.70 6.31 4.75
CA LYS A 105 9.68 7.64 5.41
C LYS A 105 9.98 7.56 6.90
N ARG A 106 9.43 6.57 7.62
CA ARG A 106 9.75 6.33 9.05
C ARG A 106 11.22 5.94 9.24
N ALA A 107 11.74 5.07 8.40
CA ALA A 107 13.15 4.67 8.43
C ALA A 107 14.07 5.87 8.15
N PHE A 108 13.70 6.73 7.19
CA PHE A 108 14.41 7.97 6.91
C PHE A 108 14.37 8.94 8.08
N ALA A 109 13.22 9.10 8.74
CA ALA A 109 13.09 9.92 9.94
C ALA A 109 13.99 9.43 11.08
N TYR A 110 14.09 8.10 11.26
CA TYR A 110 14.97 7.47 12.24
C TYR A 110 16.46 7.71 11.91
N GLN A 111 16.85 7.57 10.64
CA GLN A 111 18.22 7.84 10.21
C GLN A 111 18.62 9.33 10.39
N ASN A 112 17.65 10.24 10.23
CA ASN A 112 17.83 11.68 10.39
C ASN A 112 17.40 12.19 11.77
N GLU A 113 17.36 11.32 12.77
CA GLU A 113 16.91 11.68 14.12
C GLU A 113 17.76 12.81 14.72
N HIS A 114 19.06 12.87 14.40
CA HIS A 114 19.97 13.93 14.82
C HIS A 114 19.55 15.33 14.34
N THR A 115 19.04 15.44 13.10
CA THR A 115 18.52 16.70 12.55
C THR A 115 17.16 17.04 13.15
N LEU A 116 16.37 16.02 13.48
CA LEU A 116 15.04 16.16 14.10
C LEU A 116 15.09 16.23 15.65
N ALA A 117 16.27 16.21 16.28
CA ALA A 117 16.42 16.17 17.73
C ALA A 117 16.37 17.56 18.41
N GLY A 118 16.31 18.64 17.62
CA GLY A 118 16.18 20.01 18.13
C GLY A 118 14.81 20.30 18.77
N THR A 119 14.63 21.54 19.23
CA THR A 119 13.33 22.00 19.75
C THR A 119 12.29 21.94 18.62
N PRO A 120 11.21 21.16 18.75
CA PRO A 120 10.16 21.09 17.73
C PRO A 120 9.49 22.47 17.51
N PRO A 121 9.00 22.77 16.30
CA PRO A 121 8.98 21.91 15.11
C PRO A 121 10.34 21.87 14.39
N GLN A 122 10.69 20.70 13.85
CA GLN A 122 11.89 20.49 13.03
C GLN A 122 11.52 19.72 11.77
N ALA A 123 12.22 19.95 10.67
CA ALA A 123 11.93 19.30 9.40
C ALA A 123 13.21 18.80 8.70
N VAL A 124 13.05 17.74 7.93
CA VAL A 124 14.09 17.22 7.02
C VAL A 124 13.44 16.88 5.68
N VAL A 125 14.06 17.31 4.59
CA VAL A 125 13.53 17.04 3.24
C VAL A 125 13.79 15.57 2.89
N TYR A 126 12.72 14.80 2.64
CA TYR A 126 12.80 13.41 2.21
C TYR A 126 13.05 13.30 0.71
N ARG A 127 12.32 14.12 -0.06
CA ARG A 127 12.43 14.15 -1.51
C ARG A 127 12.18 15.56 -2.00
N GLU A 128 13.17 16.11 -2.70
CA GLU A 128 13.01 17.34 -3.48
C GLU A 128 12.32 16.99 -4.82
N GLY A 129 11.24 17.68 -5.13
CA GLY A 129 10.68 17.74 -6.47
C GLY A 129 11.43 18.78 -7.29
N VAL A 130 11.54 18.53 -8.59
CA VAL A 130 12.08 19.49 -9.56
C VAL A 130 10.94 19.79 -10.54
N PRO A 131 10.52 21.05 -10.77
CA PRO A 131 11.18 22.30 -10.38
C PRO A 131 10.72 22.95 -9.05
N ASP A 132 9.53 22.64 -8.54
CA ASP A 132 8.97 23.23 -7.31
C ASP A 132 8.25 22.11 -6.49
N GLY A 133 8.33 22.19 -5.16
CA GLY A 133 7.67 21.26 -4.24
C GLY A 133 8.43 19.98 -3.90
N GLY A 134 7.91 19.23 -2.92
CA GLY A 134 8.57 18.04 -2.41
C GLY A 134 7.84 17.33 -1.27
N ILE A 135 8.54 16.42 -0.61
CA ILE A 135 8.09 15.76 0.62
C ILE A 135 9.12 16.04 1.70
N ALA A 136 8.68 16.61 2.81
CA ALA A 136 9.45 16.78 4.04
C ALA A 136 8.88 15.89 5.14
N ILE A 137 9.75 15.40 6.02
CA ILE A 137 9.35 14.82 7.29
C ILE A 137 9.45 15.91 8.36
N VAL A 138 8.33 16.24 8.98
CA VAL A 138 8.24 17.28 10.01
C VAL A 138 7.94 16.62 11.34
N ARG A 139 8.79 16.87 12.34
CA ARG A 139 8.55 16.46 13.72
C ARG A 139 7.76 17.55 14.45
N SER A 140 6.50 17.26 14.74
CA SER A 140 5.64 18.06 15.60
C SER A 140 4.74 17.17 16.47
N PRO A 141 5.03 17.04 17.78
CA PRO A 141 4.27 16.18 18.69
C PRO A 141 2.85 16.69 19.00
N GLU A 142 2.63 18.01 18.94
CA GLU A 142 1.41 18.63 19.48
C GLU A 142 0.40 19.01 18.40
N ARG A 143 0.84 19.26 17.15
CA ARG A 143 -0.02 19.87 16.14
C ARG A 143 0.34 19.42 14.72
N ASN A 144 -0.68 19.30 13.89
CA ASN A 144 -0.50 19.04 12.46
C ASN A 144 0.14 20.27 11.77
N PRO A 145 1.30 20.10 11.08
CA PRO A 145 2.02 21.21 10.42
C PRO A 145 1.23 21.93 9.32
N GLU A 146 0.19 21.32 8.74
CA GLU A 146 -0.72 21.98 7.79
C GLU A 146 -1.37 23.25 8.35
N TYR A 147 -1.48 23.37 9.68
CA TYR A 147 -2.13 24.50 10.34
C TYR A 147 -1.14 25.49 10.96
N PHE A 148 0.16 25.35 10.65
CA PHE A 148 1.14 26.33 11.07
C PHE A 148 0.95 27.66 10.35
N ALA A 149 1.47 28.72 10.97
CA ALA A 149 1.55 30.00 10.29
C ALA A 149 2.56 29.90 9.14
N GLN A 150 2.35 30.70 8.09
CA GLN A 150 3.10 30.57 6.84
C GLN A 150 4.60 30.84 7.02
N ASP A 151 4.97 31.73 7.92
CA ASP A 151 6.36 31.99 8.32
C ASP A 151 7.05 30.73 8.88
N VAL A 152 6.37 29.99 9.75
CA VAL A 152 6.88 28.73 10.30
C VAL A 152 6.97 27.64 9.23
N MET A 153 6.03 27.58 8.29
CA MET A 153 6.08 26.62 7.18
C MET A 153 7.30 26.86 6.26
N LEU A 154 7.55 28.13 5.94
CA LEU A 154 8.68 28.56 5.13
C LEU A 154 10.02 28.32 5.84
N ASP A 155 10.08 28.50 7.16
CA ASP A 155 11.29 28.18 7.94
C ASP A 155 11.59 26.68 7.94
N LEU A 156 10.54 25.83 7.96
CA LEU A 156 10.69 24.37 7.98
C LEU A 156 11.04 23.77 6.62
N THR A 157 10.42 24.25 5.54
CA THR A 157 10.49 23.59 4.23
C THR A 157 10.98 24.50 3.10
N GLY A 158 11.16 25.79 3.36
CA GLY A 158 11.41 26.82 2.33
C GLY A 158 10.16 27.25 1.56
N GLU A 159 9.09 26.47 1.66
CA GLU A 159 7.91 26.51 0.79
C GLU A 159 6.60 26.35 1.59
N HIS A 160 5.44 26.43 0.92
CA HIS A 160 4.16 26.31 1.60
C HIS A 160 3.76 24.83 1.76
N ILE A 161 3.50 24.41 2.99
CA ILE A 161 3.01 23.06 3.27
C ILE A 161 1.52 22.95 2.87
N ARG A 162 1.23 22.10 1.88
CA ARG A 162 -0.14 21.88 1.36
C ARG A 162 -0.90 20.78 2.07
N SER A 163 -0.22 19.70 2.38
CA SER A 163 -0.85 18.54 3.02
C SER A 163 0.16 17.76 3.85
N CYS A 164 -0.27 17.15 4.94
CA CYS A 164 0.51 16.33 5.82
C CYS A 164 -0.24 15.04 6.17
N GLN A 165 0.46 13.93 6.08
CA GLN A 165 0.01 12.64 6.57
C GLN A 165 0.76 12.29 7.85
N ARG A 166 0.02 11.90 8.89
CA ARG A 166 0.64 11.45 10.14
C ARG A 166 1.41 10.14 9.91
N LEU A 167 2.69 10.10 10.27
CA LEU A 167 3.52 8.89 10.20
C LEU A 167 3.68 8.21 11.55
N SER A 168 3.83 9.00 12.62
CA SER A 168 3.99 8.54 13.99
C SER A 168 3.25 9.47 14.97
N LYS A 169 3.40 9.25 16.28
CA LYS A 169 2.83 10.17 17.27
C LYS A 169 3.42 11.58 17.14
N VAL A 170 4.65 11.70 16.64
CA VAL A 170 5.42 12.94 16.61
C VAL A 170 5.87 13.37 15.22
N ASP A 171 5.85 12.48 14.22
CA ASP A 171 6.34 12.76 12.88
C ASP A 171 5.21 12.76 11.84
N TRP A 172 5.32 13.68 10.89
CA TRP A 172 4.39 13.93 9.80
C TRP A 172 5.14 13.92 8.46
N SER A 173 4.54 13.33 7.43
CA SER A 173 4.99 13.44 6.04
C SER A 173 4.23 14.58 5.38
N CYS A 174 4.90 15.70 5.12
CA CYS A 174 4.28 16.89 4.56
C CYS A 174 4.72 17.12 3.10
N HIS A 175 3.75 17.36 2.24
CA HIS A 175 3.96 17.84 0.88
C HIS A 175 4.01 19.37 0.87
N PHE A 176 5.03 19.91 0.23
CA PHE A 176 5.25 21.34 0.06
C PHE A 176 5.43 21.67 -1.43
N ASP A 177 5.36 22.95 -1.77
CA ASP A 177 5.16 23.50 -3.12
C ASP A 177 5.86 24.82 -3.36
#